data_AF-A0AAW1VXE6-F1
#
_entry.id   AF-A0AAW1VXE6-F1
#
_cell.length_a   1.000
_cell.length_b   1.000
_cell.length_c   1.000
_cell.angle_alpha   90.00
_cell.angle_beta   90.00
_cell.angle_gamma   90.00
#
_symmetry.space_group_name_H-M   'P 1'
#
loop_
_entity.id
_entity.type
_entity.pdbx_description
1 polymer ?
#
loop_
_entity_poly.entity_id
_entity_poly.type
_entity_poly.pdbx_seq_one_letter_code
_entity_poly.pdbx_strand_id
1 'polypeptide(L)'
;MNIRSLPSPARFIVLLVLGSCCVACHSKDHHCEPSSCGDIRNISYPFRLNHDPEKCGDSRYNLFCENNLTVLYLYSGKYNVRSINYENYTIRVVDANVREDNCASLPRYSLASYNFSDEDPYSMFLRRGNTFWDSERFELSKPIIFITCETRQVNEPLSVDTAPCIDVSSGHSFINIGSLIASDLRDSCRIELMVLTSSWIGTNSSYIDIHDGLLYGFELSWLRSYYRGGYWRELFDSNR
;
A
#
# COMPACT_ATOMS: atom_id res chain seq x y z
N MET A 1 -97.46 26.90 25.42
CA MET A 1 -96.23 27.64 25.74
C MET A 1 -95.05 26.86 25.20
N ASN A 2 -94.38 27.44 24.21
CA ASN A 2 -93.12 26.96 23.64
C ASN A 2 -91.99 27.12 24.65
N ILE A 3 -91.12 26.11 24.79
CA ILE A 3 -89.69 26.35 24.91
C ILE A 3 -88.98 25.33 24.01
N ARG A 4 -88.42 25.85 22.91
CA ARG A 4 -87.40 25.19 22.11
C ARG A 4 -86.05 25.40 22.80
N SER A 5 -85.24 24.35 22.89
CA SER A 5 -83.78 24.48 22.81
C SER A 5 -83.17 23.17 22.33
N LEU A 6 -82.37 23.30 21.28
CA LEU A 6 -81.47 22.30 20.68
C LEU A 6 -80.05 22.88 20.82
N PRO A 7 -78.98 22.18 20.46
CA PRO A 7 -78.45 20.89 20.94
C PRO A 7 -77.09 21.10 21.64
N SER A 8 -76.49 20.08 22.24
CA SER A 8 -75.04 20.12 22.59
C SER A 8 -74.41 18.73 22.53
N PRO A 9 -73.14 18.65 22.14
CA PRO A 9 -72.70 17.71 21.11
C PRO A 9 -72.21 16.38 21.66
N ALA A 10 -72.36 15.36 20.81
CA ALA A 10 -71.67 14.08 20.90
C ALA A 10 -70.17 14.31 21.16
N ARG A 11 -69.69 13.86 22.32
CA ARG A 11 -68.25 13.76 22.60
C ARG A 11 -67.74 12.50 21.90
N PHE A 12 -67.40 12.62 20.63
CA PHE A 12 -66.50 11.68 19.98
C PHE A 12 -65.10 11.92 20.54
N ILE A 13 -64.65 11.07 21.46
CA ILE A 13 -63.25 11.00 21.85
C ILE A 13 -62.53 10.29 20.70
N VAL A 14 -62.01 11.08 19.76
CA VAL A 14 -61.00 10.59 18.81
C VAL A 14 -59.71 10.43 19.61
N LEU A 15 -59.43 9.21 20.06
CA LEU A 15 -58.10 8.82 20.52
C LEU A 15 -57.17 8.90 19.30
N LEU A 16 -56.50 10.04 19.14
CA LEU A 16 -55.30 10.15 18.33
C LEU A 16 -54.25 9.23 18.97
N VAL A 17 -54.23 7.97 18.52
CA VAL A 17 -53.09 7.09 18.69
C VAL A 17 -51.98 7.72 17.86
N LEU A 18 -51.27 8.67 18.46
CA LEU A 18 -49.98 9.12 18.00
C LEU A 18 -49.13 7.87 17.93
N GLY A 19 -48.97 7.36 16.71
CA GLY A 19 -48.07 6.28 16.35
C GLY A 19 -46.66 6.71 16.70
N SER A 20 -46.32 6.56 17.98
CA SER A 20 -44.95 6.36 18.44
C SER A 20 -44.56 4.93 18.09
N CYS A 21 -44.54 4.62 16.78
CA CYS A 21 -43.39 3.89 16.29
C CYS A 21 -42.25 4.90 16.31
N CYS A 22 -41.68 5.13 17.50
CA CYS A 22 -40.24 5.05 17.58
C CYS A 22 -39.89 3.67 17.01
N VAL A 23 -39.80 3.59 15.67
CA VAL A 23 -38.73 2.83 15.06
C VAL A 23 -37.56 3.24 15.92
N ALA A 24 -37.13 2.34 16.80
CA ALA A 24 -35.80 2.42 17.30
C ALA A 24 -34.99 2.56 16.02
N CYS A 25 -34.55 3.78 15.73
CA CYS A 25 -33.40 4.00 14.89
C CYS A 25 -32.31 3.30 15.67
N HIS A 26 -32.25 1.97 15.56
CA HIS A 26 -31.00 1.27 15.49
C HIS A 26 -30.28 2.04 14.39
N SER A 27 -29.49 3.04 14.79
CA SER A 27 -28.18 3.15 14.20
C SER A 27 -27.67 1.73 14.28
N LYS A 28 -27.74 1.01 13.16
CA LYS A 28 -26.91 -0.16 13.00
C LYS A 28 -25.53 0.46 13.05
N ASP A 29 -24.97 0.49 14.25
CA ASP A 29 -23.57 0.73 14.45
C ASP A 29 -22.94 -0.38 13.63
N HIS A 30 -22.57 -0.02 12.40
CA HIS A 30 -22.23 -0.99 11.38
C HIS A 30 -20.78 -1.34 11.65
N HIS A 31 -20.59 -2.15 12.68
CA HIS A 31 -19.28 -2.61 13.07
C HIS A 31 -18.70 -3.40 11.88
N CYS A 32 -17.64 -2.85 11.30
CA CYS A 32 -16.88 -3.52 10.25
C CYS A 32 -15.89 -4.43 10.95
N GLU A 33 -16.29 -5.68 11.13
CA GLU A 33 -15.40 -6.73 11.61
C GLU A 33 -14.21 -6.87 10.65
N PRO A 34 -12.98 -7.05 11.16
CA PRO A 34 -11.84 -7.31 10.30
C PRO A 34 -12.00 -8.56 9.44
N SER A 35 -11.68 -8.44 8.16
CA SER A 35 -11.64 -9.54 7.22
C SER A 35 -10.31 -10.30 7.30
N SER A 36 -10.21 -11.45 6.64
CA SER A 36 -8.98 -12.25 6.59
C SER A 36 -8.82 -12.99 5.26
N CYS A 37 -7.57 -13.21 4.85
CA CYS A 37 -7.22 -14.05 3.69
C CYS A 37 -5.80 -14.60 3.84
N GLY A 38 -5.64 -15.92 3.75
CA GLY A 38 -4.34 -16.57 3.90
C GLY A 38 -3.71 -16.31 5.27
N ASP A 39 -2.46 -15.83 5.24
CA ASP A 39 -1.70 -15.50 6.44
C ASP A 39 -2.10 -14.14 7.05
N ILE A 40 -2.80 -13.28 6.29
CA ILE A 40 -3.26 -11.99 6.79
C ILE A 40 -4.62 -12.18 7.47
N ARG A 41 -4.60 -12.22 8.81
CA ARG A 41 -5.77 -12.52 9.64
C ARG A 41 -6.54 -11.29 10.11
N ASN A 42 -5.98 -10.11 9.95
CA ASN A 42 -6.56 -8.85 10.38
C ASN A 42 -6.48 -7.83 9.24
N ILE A 43 -7.51 -7.82 8.39
CA ILE A 43 -7.71 -6.82 7.34
C ILE A 43 -8.83 -5.90 7.81
N SER A 44 -8.45 -4.82 8.46
CA SER A 44 -9.33 -3.75 8.92
C SER A 44 -9.08 -2.46 8.15
N TYR A 45 -9.96 -1.48 8.38
CA TYR A 45 -9.83 -0.12 7.87
C TYR A 45 -8.39 0.42 8.02
N PRO A 46 -7.80 1.05 6.98
CA PRO A 46 -8.43 1.45 5.72
C PRO A 46 -8.50 0.34 4.67
N PHE A 47 -7.80 -0.77 4.87
CA PHE A 47 -7.82 -1.90 3.95
C PHE A 47 -9.17 -2.60 3.95
N ARG A 48 -9.47 -3.22 2.81
CA ARG A 48 -10.63 -4.07 2.62
C ARG A 48 -10.35 -5.11 1.56
N LEU A 49 -11.02 -6.24 1.64
CA LEU A 49 -11.10 -7.19 0.54
C LEU A 49 -12.13 -6.71 -0.49
N ASN A 50 -11.95 -7.11 -1.73
CA ASN A 50 -12.87 -6.81 -2.84
C ASN A 50 -14.33 -7.23 -2.59
N HIS A 51 -14.56 -8.22 -1.72
CA HIS A 51 -15.89 -8.70 -1.35
C HIS A 51 -16.44 -8.09 -0.04
N ASP A 52 -15.65 -7.25 0.64
CA ASP A 52 -16.14 -6.54 1.82
C ASP A 52 -17.20 -5.52 1.42
N PRO A 53 -18.20 -5.23 2.29
CA PRO A 53 -19.21 -4.20 2.04
C PRO A 53 -18.57 -2.85 1.70
N GLU A 54 -19.19 -2.07 0.80
CA GLU A 54 -18.60 -0.80 0.34
C GLU A 54 -18.27 0.21 1.45
N LYS A 55 -19.03 0.17 2.54
CA LYS A 55 -18.85 1.00 3.72
C LYS A 55 -17.69 0.57 4.63
N CYS A 56 -17.12 -0.62 4.42
CA CYS A 56 -16.07 -1.19 5.26
C CYS A 56 -14.74 -1.10 4.53
N GLY A 57 -13.89 -0.18 5.01
CA GLY A 57 -12.62 0.17 4.38
C GLY A 57 -12.79 1.17 3.23
N ASP A 58 -11.66 1.54 2.65
CA ASP A 58 -11.56 2.55 1.62
C ASP A 58 -11.12 1.90 0.31
N SER A 59 -11.87 2.21 -0.76
CA SER A 59 -11.63 1.71 -2.12
C SER A 59 -10.20 1.90 -2.64
N ARG A 60 -9.46 2.87 -2.11
CA ARG A 60 -8.06 3.15 -2.47
C ARG A 60 -7.09 2.10 -1.94
N TYR A 61 -7.50 1.31 -0.94
CA TYR A 61 -6.71 0.30 -0.25
C TYR A 61 -7.30 -1.11 -0.43
N ASN A 62 -7.90 -1.36 -1.60
CA ASN A 62 -8.47 -2.66 -1.95
C ASN A 62 -7.38 -3.72 -2.05
N LEU A 63 -7.57 -4.81 -1.32
CA LEU A 63 -6.82 -6.05 -1.41
C LEU A 63 -7.67 -7.15 -2.05
N PHE A 64 -7.02 -8.13 -2.63
CA PHE A 64 -7.66 -9.27 -3.28
C PHE A 64 -7.28 -10.55 -2.55
N CYS A 65 -8.18 -11.53 -2.54
CA CYS A 65 -7.90 -12.86 -2.02
C CYS A 65 -7.88 -13.84 -3.19
N GLU A 66 -6.70 -14.28 -3.59
CA GLU A 66 -6.51 -15.18 -4.74
C GLU A 66 -5.81 -16.46 -4.28
N ASN A 67 -6.45 -17.61 -4.43
CA ASN A 67 -5.90 -18.91 -4.01
C ASN A 67 -5.39 -18.89 -2.55
N ASN A 68 -6.16 -18.28 -1.65
CA ASN A 68 -5.81 -18.10 -0.24
C ASN A 68 -4.53 -17.25 -0.01
N LEU A 69 -4.19 -16.36 -0.95
CA LEU A 69 -3.14 -15.36 -0.81
C LEU A 69 -3.75 -13.95 -0.84
N THR A 70 -3.33 -13.10 0.09
CA THR A 70 -3.69 -11.67 0.05
C THR A 70 -2.80 -10.96 -0.97
N VAL A 71 -3.42 -10.30 -1.94
CA VAL A 71 -2.76 -9.68 -3.10
C VAL A 71 -3.05 -8.19 -3.13
N LEU A 72 -1.99 -7.41 -3.37
CA LEU A 72 -2.05 -6.00 -3.73
C LEU A 72 -1.71 -5.86 -5.22
N TYR A 73 -2.60 -5.23 -5.98
CA TYR A 73 -2.28 -4.74 -7.31
C TYR A 73 -1.86 -3.28 -7.20
N LEU A 74 -0.63 -2.98 -7.60
CA LEU A 74 -0.06 -1.64 -7.51
C LEU A 74 0.60 -1.28 -8.84
N TYR A 75 0.07 -0.23 -9.49
CA TYR A 75 0.42 0.14 -10.87
C TYR A 75 0.30 -1.06 -11.82
N SER A 76 1.40 -1.48 -12.45
CA SER A 76 1.45 -2.67 -13.32
C SER A 76 1.80 -3.96 -12.58
N GLY A 77 2.17 -3.87 -11.30
CA GLY A 77 2.68 -4.99 -10.52
C GLY A 77 1.61 -5.74 -9.74
N LYS A 78 1.89 -7.02 -9.48
CA LYS A 78 1.12 -7.89 -8.61
C LYS A 78 2.01 -8.31 -7.45
N TYR A 79 1.57 -8.03 -6.24
CA TYR A 79 2.36 -8.26 -5.04
C TYR A 79 1.59 -9.09 -4.01
N ASN A 80 2.26 -10.07 -3.41
CA ASN A 80 1.74 -10.82 -2.28
C ASN A 80 1.98 -10.02 -1.00
N VAL A 81 0.92 -9.77 -0.23
CA VAL A 81 1.01 -9.08 1.05
C VAL A 81 1.59 -10.01 2.10
N ARG A 82 2.67 -9.59 2.76
CA ARG A 82 3.34 -10.36 3.81
C ARG A 82 2.99 -9.89 5.21
N SER A 83 2.74 -8.59 5.39
CA SER A 83 2.30 -8.05 6.67
C SER A 83 1.65 -6.68 6.51
N ILE A 84 0.71 -6.38 7.40
CA ILE A 84 0.09 -5.05 7.55
C ILE A 84 0.36 -4.60 8.98
N ASN A 85 1.07 -3.49 9.16
CA ASN A 85 1.38 -2.92 10.46
C ASN A 85 0.58 -1.63 10.68
N TYR A 86 -0.51 -1.75 11.44
CA TYR A 86 -1.42 -0.64 11.74
C TYR A 86 -0.84 0.41 12.69
N GLU A 87 0.18 0.07 13.49
CA GLU A 87 0.83 1.02 14.39
C GLU A 87 1.76 1.97 13.62
N ASN A 88 2.50 1.42 12.65
CA ASN A 88 3.46 2.17 11.84
C ASN A 88 2.90 2.63 10.48
N TYR A 89 1.66 2.25 10.16
CA TYR A 89 1.01 2.54 8.88
C TYR A 89 1.77 1.99 7.67
N THR A 90 2.39 0.81 7.80
CA THR A 90 3.21 0.19 6.74
C THR A 90 2.70 -1.17 6.27
N ILE A 91 2.63 -1.36 4.96
CA ILE A 91 2.30 -2.64 4.32
C ILE A 91 3.56 -3.19 3.68
N ARG A 92 3.89 -4.43 3.99
CA ARG A 92 5.01 -5.13 3.37
C ARG A 92 4.52 -6.08 2.31
N VAL A 93 5.11 -5.99 1.13
CA VAL A 93 4.71 -6.74 -0.05
C VAL A 93 5.92 -7.36 -0.75
N VAL A 94 5.71 -8.51 -1.39
CA VAL A 94 6.71 -9.22 -2.18
C VAL A 94 6.18 -9.37 -3.61
N ASP A 95 7.01 -9.11 -4.61
CA ASP A 95 6.60 -9.30 -6.01
C ASP A 95 6.26 -10.77 -6.26
N ALA A 96 5.10 -11.02 -6.89
CA ALA A 96 4.58 -12.38 -7.07
C ALA A 96 5.46 -13.27 -7.96
N ASN A 97 6.41 -12.71 -8.70
CA ASN A 97 7.32 -13.47 -9.56
C ASN A 97 8.62 -13.90 -8.87
N VAL A 98 8.94 -13.38 -7.69
CA VAL A 98 10.16 -13.74 -6.96
C VAL A 98 9.93 -15.04 -6.19
N ARG A 99 10.87 -15.99 -6.33
CA ARG A 99 10.78 -17.36 -5.86
C ARG A 99 12.03 -17.76 -5.06
N GLU A 100 11.81 -18.36 -3.90
CA GLU A 100 12.87 -18.75 -2.97
C GLU A 100 13.81 -19.82 -3.55
N ASP A 101 13.28 -20.71 -4.39
CA ASP A 101 14.03 -21.81 -5.00
C ASP A 101 14.82 -21.41 -6.27
N ASN A 102 14.78 -20.13 -6.65
CA ASN A 102 15.36 -19.67 -7.91
C ASN A 102 15.98 -18.26 -7.78
N CYS A 103 17.30 -18.20 -7.59
CA CYS A 103 18.00 -16.92 -7.52
C CYS A 103 17.93 -16.10 -8.82
N ALA A 104 17.53 -16.68 -9.96
CA ALA A 104 17.31 -15.95 -11.20
C ALA A 104 15.89 -15.35 -11.32
N SER A 105 14.99 -15.62 -10.36
CA SER A 105 13.63 -15.09 -10.40
C SER A 105 13.62 -13.61 -10.04
N LEU A 106 13.19 -12.77 -10.97
CA LEU A 106 13.13 -11.32 -10.78
C LEU A 106 11.68 -10.81 -10.83
N PRO A 107 11.41 -9.64 -10.22
CA PRO A 107 10.16 -8.92 -10.43
C PRO A 107 9.89 -8.72 -11.93
N ARG A 108 8.61 -8.75 -12.31
CA ARG A 108 8.22 -8.66 -13.74
C ARG A 108 8.26 -7.24 -14.29
N TYR A 109 7.87 -6.29 -13.46
CA TYR A 109 7.59 -4.92 -13.86
C TYR A 109 8.44 -3.98 -13.04
N SER A 110 8.93 -2.92 -13.68
CA SER A 110 9.66 -1.89 -12.97
C SER A 110 8.77 -1.14 -11.99
N LEU A 111 9.29 -0.89 -10.80
CA LEU A 111 8.72 -0.03 -9.78
C LEU A 111 9.84 0.77 -9.12
N ALA A 112 9.77 2.09 -9.23
CA ALA A 112 10.74 3.02 -8.68
C ALA A 112 10.08 4.31 -8.19
N SER A 113 10.87 5.24 -7.66
CA SER A 113 10.37 6.46 -7.02
C SER A 113 9.50 7.33 -7.93
N TYR A 114 9.78 7.36 -9.22
CA TYR A 114 9.00 8.13 -10.20
C TYR A 114 7.59 7.57 -10.45
N ASN A 115 7.29 6.33 -10.03
CA ASN A 115 5.94 5.79 -10.13
C ASN A 115 5.00 6.40 -9.10
N PHE A 116 5.54 6.90 -7.97
CA PHE A 116 4.76 7.40 -6.85
C PHE A 116 4.56 8.91 -6.95
N SER A 117 3.31 9.33 -6.99
CA SER A 117 2.89 10.73 -6.95
C SER A 117 2.40 11.10 -5.55
N ASP A 118 2.39 12.39 -5.21
CA ASP A 118 1.91 12.87 -3.89
C ASP A 118 0.44 12.54 -3.61
N GLU A 119 -0.35 12.26 -4.66
CA GLU A 119 -1.76 11.87 -4.56
C GLU A 119 -1.98 10.37 -4.39
N ASP A 120 -0.94 9.55 -4.57
CA ASP A 120 -1.04 8.10 -4.49
C ASP A 120 -1.38 7.65 -3.05
N PRO A 121 -2.15 6.56 -2.91
CA PRO A 121 -2.51 6.04 -1.59
C PRO A 121 -1.32 5.46 -0.83
N TYR A 122 -0.23 5.13 -1.53
CA TYR A 122 0.97 4.53 -0.99
C TYR A 122 2.20 5.41 -1.24
N SER A 123 3.16 5.36 -0.34
CA SER A 123 4.46 6.03 -0.46
C SER A 123 5.58 5.08 -0.05
N MET A 124 6.72 5.15 -0.76
CA MET A 124 7.94 4.40 -0.37
C MET A 124 8.71 5.03 0.81
N PHE A 125 8.21 6.16 1.33
CA PHE A 125 8.75 6.86 2.47
C PHE A 125 7.66 7.04 3.54
N LEU A 126 8.05 6.96 4.80
CA LEU A 126 7.24 7.44 5.91
C LEU A 126 7.66 8.88 6.21
N ARG A 127 6.69 9.77 6.33
CA ARG A 127 6.94 11.16 6.69
C ARG A 127 6.32 11.42 8.05
N ARG A 128 7.13 11.87 9.00
CA ARG A 128 6.69 12.17 10.36
C ARG A 128 7.04 13.61 10.68
N GLY A 129 6.07 14.38 11.17
CA GLY A 129 6.30 15.76 11.59
C GLY A 129 5.14 16.69 11.29
N ASN A 130 5.09 17.80 12.04
CA ASN A 130 3.93 18.69 12.05
C ASN A 130 3.99 19.81 10.98
N THR A 131 5.17 20.07 10.41
CA THR A 131 5.40 21.16 9.44
C THR A 131 6.38 20.72 8.34
N PHE A 132 6.46 21.46 7.22
CA PHE A 132 7.39 21.15 6.12
C PHE A 132 8.86 21.18 6.56
N TRP A 133 9.19 22.06 7.49
CA TRP A 133 10.57 22.30 7.97
C TRP A 133 11.01 21.32 9.06
N ASP A 134 10.06 20.59 9.66
CA ASP A 134 10.26 19.65 10.78
C ASP A 134 9.77 18.25 10.43
N SER A 135 9.62 17.94 9.13
CA SER A 135 9.21 16.61 8.70
C SER A 135 10.45 15.75 8.42
N GLU A 136 10.63 14.71 9.23
CA GLU A 136 11.61 13.67 8.96
C GLU A 136 11.03 12.71 7.92
N ARG A 137 11.84 12.43 6.90
CA ARG A 137 11.52 11.48 5.83
C ARG A 137 12.34 10.21 6.05
N PHE A 138 11.65 9.13 6.36
CA PHE A 138 12.23 7.81 6.56
C PHE A 138 12.03 6.96 5.32
N GLU A 139 13.11 6.43 4.76
CA GLU A 139 13.05 5.51 3.63
C GLU A 139 12.60 4.14 4.11
N LEU A 140 11.41 3.71 3.69
CA LEU A 140 10.91 2.36 3.96
C LEU A 140 11.43 1.37 2.93
N SER A 141 11.50 1.85 1.68
CA SER A 141 11.97 1.10 0.53
C SER A 141 12.95 1.91 -0.28
N LYS A 142 13.80 1.20 -1.01
CA LYS A 142 14.80 1.80 -1.89
C LYS A 142 14.90 1.06 -3.21
N PRO A 143 15.33 1.75 -4.28
CA PRO A 143 15.48 1.13 -5.58
C PRO A 143 16.69 0.18 -5.64
N ILE A 144 16.53 -0.89 -6.43
CA ILE A 144 17.57 -1.75 -6.97
C ILE A 144 17.46 -1.63 -8.49
N ILE A 145 18.58 -1.40 -9.15
CA ILE A 145 18.63 -1.15 -10.59
C ILE A 145 19.46 -2.25 -11.24
N PHE A 146 18.82 -3.06 -12.08
CA PHE A 146 19.48 -4.07 -12.90
C PHE A 146 20.00 -3.42 -14.18
N ILE A 147 21.29 -3.59 -14.41
CA ILE A 147 22.03 -2.96 -15.51
C ILE A 147 22.75 -4.06 -16.29
N THR A 148 22.59 -4.06 -17.61
CA THR A 148 23.40 -4.91 -18.48
C THR A 148 24.39 -4.06 -19.26
N CYS A 149 25.66 -4.47 -19.27
CA CYS A 149 26.73 -3.80 -20.00
C CYS A 149 27.40 -4.77 -20.97
N GLU A 150 27.91 -4.28 -22.11
CA GLU A 150 28.69 -5.10 -23.04
C GLU A 150 30.02 -5.59 -22.45
N THR A 151 30.65 -4.77 -21.61
CA THR A 151 31.94 -5.08 -20.96
C THR A 151 31.77 -5.14 -19.46
N ARG A 152 32.61 -5.96 -18.81
CA ARG A 152 32.62 -6.06 -17.35
C ARG A 152 33.00 -4.70 -16.76
N GLN A 153 32.16 -4.15 -15.88
CA GLN A 153 32.56 -2.98 -15.09
C GLN A 153 33.64 -3.42 -14.10
N VAL A 154 34.88 -2.99 -14.34
CA VAL A 154 35.98 -3.17 -13.40
C VAL A 154 36.12 -1.83 -12.67
N ASN A 155 35.94 -1.84 -11.35
CA ASN A 155 36.15 -0.72 -10.41
C ASN A 155 34.97 0.19 -10.05
N GLU A 156 33.70 -0.22 -10.21
CA GLU A 156 32.57 0.53 -9.66
C GLU A 156 32.18 -0.02 -8.27
N PRO A 157 32.42 0.72 -7.17
CA PRO A 157 32.23 0.22 -5.80
C PRO A 157 30.75 -0.03 -5.43
N LEU A 158 29.80 0.39 -6.26
CA LEU A 158 28.35 0.28 -6.02
C LEU A 158 27.66 -0.72 -6.96
N SER A 159 28.43 -1.43 -7.80
CA SER A 159 27.90 -2.40 -8.77
C SER A 159 28.18 -3.84 -8.31
N VAL A 160 27.14 -4.63 -8.09
CA VAL A 160 27.20 -6.04 -7.67
C VAL A 160 27.02 -6.96 -8.86
N ASP A 161 27.96 -7.86 -9.10
CA ASP A 161 27.86 -8.88 -10.16
C ASP A 161 26.75 -9.88 -9.84
N THR A 162 25.90 -10.15 -10.83
CA THR A 162 24.73 -11.05 -10.68
C THR A 162 25.02 -12.48 -11.11
N ALA A 163 26.20 -12.75 -11.69
CA ALA A 163 26.62 -14.10 -12.04
C ALA A 163 26.93 -14.93 -10.77
N PRO A 164 26.65 -16.25 -10.76
CA PRO A 164 26.13 -17.05 -11.86
C PRO A 164 24.59 -17.09 -11.94
N CYS A 165 23.87 -16.38 -11.06
CA CYS A 165 22.41 -16.49 -10.97
C CYS A 165 21.69 -15.94 -12.19
N ILE A 166 22.08 -14.76 -12.67
CA ILE A 166 21.53 -14.20 -13.91
C ILE A 166 22.53 -14.44 -15.04
N ASP A 167 22.16 -15.33 -15.94
CA ASP A 167 22.90 -15.58 -17.18
C ASP A 167 22.28 -14.73 -18.32
N VAL A 168 23.04 -13.76 -18.81
CA VAL A 168 22.64 -12.93 -19.95
C VAL A 168 23.33 -13.44 -21.22
N SER A 169 22.57 -13.56 -22.30
CA SER A 169 23.08 -14.11 -23.58
C SER A 169 24.26 -13.33 -24.17
N SER A 170 24.39 -12.05 -23.82
CA SER A 170 25.47 -11.18 -24.26
C SER A 170 25.72 -10.07 -23.23
N GLY A 171 26.97 -9.93 -22.81
CA GLY A 171 27.40 -8.90 -21.87
C GLY A 171 27.47 -9.40 -20.43
N HIS A 172 27.35 -8.46 -19.49
CA HIS A 172 27.47 -8.69 -18.06
C HIS A 172 26.35 -7.97 -17.32
N SER A 173 25.68 -8.67 -16.41
CA SER A 173 24.57 -8.14 -15.61
C SER A 173 25.04 -7.76 -14.21
N PHE A 174 24.71 -6.53 -13.82
CA PHE A 174 25.07 -5.92 -12.55
C PHE A 174 23.85 -5.33 -11.86
N ILE A 175 23.94 -5.18 -10.54
CA ILE A 175 22.98 -4.46 -9.72
C ILE A 175 23.63 -3.21 -9.15
N ASN A 176 22.93 -2.09 -9.26
CA ASN A 176 23.19 -0.90 -8.46
C ASN A 176 22.13 -0.76 -7.37
N ILE A 177 22.56 -0.51 -6.12
CA ILE A 177 21.66 -0.35 -4.97
C ILE A 177 21.49 1.13 -4.67
N GLY A 178 20.24 1.58 -4.61
CA GLY A 178 19.89 2.97 -4.38
C GLY A 178 19.83 3.77 -5.68
N SER A 179 20.10 5.07 -5.57
CA SER A 179 19.98 6.01 -6.68
C SER A 179 21.20 5.93 -7.60
N LEU A 180 20.96 5.75 -8.89
CA LEU A 180 21.97 5.87 -9.94
C LEU A 180 21.91 7.27 -10.55
N ILE A 181 23.03 7.99 -10.57
CA ILE A 181 23.13 9.24 -11.33
C ILE A 181 23.34 8.88 -12.79
N ALA A 182 22.58 9.48 -13.70
CA ALA A 182 22.65 9.16 -15.13
C ALA A 182 24.06 9.33 -15.72
N SER A 183 24.87 10.25 -15.17
CA SER A 183 26.27 10.44 -15.57
C SER A 183 27.18 9.25 -15.24
N ASP A 184 26.78 8.41 -14.29
CA ASP A 184 27.58 7.28 -13.81
C ASP A 184 27.30 6.02 -14.67
N LEU A 185 26.23 6.06 -15.47
CA LEU A 185 25.92 4.99 -16.42
C LEU A 185 26.80 5.14 -17.66
N ARG A 186 27.74 4.21 -17.84
CA ARG A 186 28.60 4.13 -19.02
C ARG A 186 27.77 3.92 -20.30
N ASP A 187 28.19 4.53 -21.41
CA ASP A 187 27.50 4.47 -22.71
C ASP A 187 27.16 3.05 -23.21
N SER A 188 27.96 2.04 -22.83
CA SER A 188 27.77 0.64 -23.21
C SER A 188 26.80 -0.13 -22.28
N CYS A 189 26.12 0.56 -21.36
CA CYS A 189 25.26 -0.03 -20.35
C CYS A 189 23.82 0.43 -20.54
N ARG A 190 22.87 -0.47 -20.26
CA ARG A 190 21.43 -0.19 -20.30
C ARG A 190 20.77 -0.66 -19.01
N ILE A 191 19.79 0.09 -18.56
CA ILE A 191 18.94 -0.28 -17.43
C ILE A 191 17.87 -1.24 -17.95
N GLU A 192 17.81 -2.43 -17.36
CA GLU A 192 16.84 -3.47 -17.72
C GLU A 192 15.59 -3.40 -16.85
N LEU A 193 15.78 -3.18 -15.55
CA LEU A 193 14.72 -3.26 -14.57
C LEU A 193 15.07 -2.39 -13.36
N MET A 194 14.09 -1.68 -12.82
CA MET A 194 14.19 -1.00 -11.53
C MET A 194 13.14 -1.55 -10.60
N VAL A 195 13.52 -1.99 -9.40
CA VAL A 195 12.59 -2.60 -8.44
C VAL A 195 12.82 -2.02 -7.06
N LEU A 196 11.87 -2.25 -6.15
CA LEU A 196 12.04 -1.86 -4.75
C LEU A 196 12.47 -3.05 -3.90
N THR A 197 13.31 -2.75 -2.91
CA THR A 197 13.63 -3.63 -1.79
C THR A 197 13.50 -2.84 -0.49
N SER A 198 13.61 -3.53 0.64
CA SER A 198 13.61 -2.90 1.94
C SER A 198 14.85 -2.03 2.18
N SER A 199 14.70 -0.95 2.95
CA SER A 199 15.75 0.06 3.11
C SER A 199 17.02 -0.44 3.81
N TRP A 200 16.93 -1.50 4.63
CA TRP A 200 18.05 -2.04 5.41
C TRP A 200 19.10 -2.83 4.62
N ILE A 201 18.84 -3.18 3.35
CA ILE A 201 19.85 -3.84 2.51
C ILE A 201 21.14 -2.99 2.48
N GLY A 202 22.33 -3.57 2.60
CA GLY A 202 23.58 -2.78 2.58
C GLY A 202 24.05 -2.48 1.15
N THR A 203 24.91 -1.47 0.97
CA THR A 203 25.65 -1.29 -0.30
C THR A 203 26.72 -2.36 -0.52
N ASN A 204 27.17 -3.03 0.56
CA ASN A 204 28.15 -4.11 0.52
C ASN A 204 27.50 -5.50 0.45
N SER A 205 26.23 -5.58 0.03
CA SER A 205 25.48 -6.83 -0.06
C SER A 205 25.94 -7.66 -1.25
N SER A 206 26.01 -8.98 -1.10
CA SER A 206 26.18 -9.88 -2.24
C SER A 206 24.91 -9.96 -3.08
N TYR A 207 24.98 -10.53 -4.28
CA TYR A 207 23.78 -10.76 -5.08
C TYR A 207 22.74 -11.62 -4.34
N ILE A 208 23.19 -12.62 -3.59
CA ILE A 208 22.29 -13.50 -2.83
C ILE A 208 21.58 -12.71 -1.72
N ASP A 209 22.30 -11.87 -0.97
CA ASP A 209 21.68 -11.01 0.05
C ASP A 209 20.64 -10.06 -0.56
N ILE A 210 20.90 -9.57 -1.77
CA ILE A 210 19.97 -8.70 -2.51
C ILE A 210 18.73 -9.48 -2.95
N HIS A 211 18.89 -10.71 -3.45
CA HIS A 211 17.79 -11.58 -3.85
C HIS A 211 16.94 -12.01 -2.63
N ASP A 212 17.58 -12.32 -1.50
CA ASP A 212 16.91 -12.53 -0.21
C ASP A 212 16.13 -11.29 0.23
N GLY A 213 16.66 -10.09 -0.04
CA GLY A 213 15.94 -8.83 0.11
C GLY A 213 14.68 -8.74 -0.76
N LEU A 214 14.73 -9.20 -2.02
CA LEU A 214 13.55 -9.28 -2.89
C LEU A 214 12.52 -10.29 -2.36
N LEU A 215 12.96 -11.40 -1.77
CA LEU A 215 12.10 -12.40 -1.13
C LEU A 215 11.46 -11.88 0.16
N TYR A 216 12.19 -11.09 0.95
CA TYR A 216 11.64 -10.37 2.09
C TYR A 216 10.60 -9.33 1.64
N GLY A 217 10.87 -8.67 0.53
CA GLY A 217 10.00 -7.67 -0.09
C GLY A 217 10.35 -6.25 0.31
N PHE A 218 9.39 -5.35 0.12
CA PHE A 218 9.54 -3.93 0.37
C PHE A 218 8.32 -3.36 1.09
N GLU A 219 8.51 -2.23 1.76
CA GLU A 219 7.50 -1.60 2.62
C GLU A 219 6.97 -0.31 2.01
N LEU A 220 5.66 -0.14 2.06
CA LEU A 220 4.98 1.08 1.66
C LEU A 220 4.23 1.65 2.85
N SER A 221 4.31 2.95 3.03
CA SER A 221 3.43 3.70 3.92
C SER A 221 2.08 3.89 3.25
N TRP A 222 0.98 3.69 3.98
CA TRP A 222 -0.33 4.21 3.59
C TRP A 222 -0.74 5.44 4.40
N LEU A 223 0.14 5.94 5.27
CA LEU A 223 -0.10 7.17 6.01
C LEU A 223 -0.15 8.34 5.02
N ARG A 224 -1.33 8.91 4.85
CA ARG A 224 -1.53 10.09 4.02
C ARG A 224 -0.93 11.31 4.71
N SER A 225 0.14 11.84 4.13
CA SER A 225 0.58 13.20 4.39
C SER A 225 0.22 14.06 3.19
N TYR A 226 -0.63 15.07 3.36
CA TYR A 226 -0.89 16.03 2.29
C TYR A 226 -0.53 17.44 2.74
N TYR A 227 -0.01 18.23 1.80
CA TYR A 227 0.36 19.62 2.04
C TYR A 227 -0.84 20.53 1.77
N ARG A 228 -1.29 21.26 2.80
CA ARG A 228 -2.34 22.27 2.62
C ARG A 228 -2.02 23.51 3.44
N GLY A 229 -1.83 24.63 2.75
CA GLY A 229 -1.65 25.94 3.37
C GLY A 229 -0.38 26.08 4.22
N GLY A 230 0.74 25.45 3.82
CA GLY A 230 2.01 25.59 4.53
C GLY A 230 2.40 24.41 5.45
N TYR A 231 1.47 23.49 5.71
CA TYR A 231 1.62 22.42 6.70
C TYR A 231 1.32 21.04 6.09
N TRP A 232 2.03 20.02 6.56
CA TRP A 232 1.66 18.62 6.34
C TRP A 232 0.63 18.23 7.38
N ARG A 233 -0.46 17.63 6.94
CA ARG A 233 -1.39 16.98 7.86
C ARG A 233 -1.34 15.48 7.60
N GLU A 234 -1.05 14.73 8.66
CA GLU A 234 -1.32 13.31 8.71
C GLU A 234 -2.85 13.15 8.78
N LEU A 235 -3.44 12.55 7.75
CA LEU A 235 -4.80 12.03 7.89
C LEU A 235 -4.64 10.68 8.56
N PHE A 236 -4.78 10.67 9.88
CA PHE A 236 -5.35 9.51 10.52
C PHE A 236 -6.75 9.41 9.92
N ASP A 237 -6.93 8.51 8.96
CA ASP A 237 -8.27 8.11 8.57
C ASP A 237 -8.87 7.36 9.77
N SER A 238 -9.26 8.11 10.80
CA SER A 238 -9.86 7.59 12.01
C SER A 238 -11.34 7.46 11.74
N ASN A 239 -11.80 6.25 11.46
CA ASN A 239 -13.11 5.82 11.93
C ASN A 239 -12.87 4.51 12.68
N ARG A 240 -12.50 4.68 13.95
CA ARG A 240 -12.58 3.64 14.96
C ARG A 240 -14.04 3.30 15.21
#